data_AF-A0A8J3FV64-F1
#
_entry.id   AF-A0A8J3FV64-F1
#
_cell.length_a   1.000
_cell.length_b   1.000
_cell.length_c   1.000
_cell.angle_alpha   90.00
_cell.angle_beta   90.00
_cell.angle_gamma   90.00
#
_symmetry.space_group_name_H-M   'P 1'
#
loop_
_entity.id
_entity.type
_entity.pdbx_description
1 polymer ?
#
loop_
_entity_poly.entity_id
_entity_poly.type
_entity_poly.pdbx_seq_one_letter_code
_entity_poly.pdbx_strand_id
1 'polypeptide(L)'
;MSAALVERVRQRLAGAGTAVTAATVAAAVRAEAGGVVGDRDVLDALRLLQQEFVGAGPLEPLLRDPAVTDVLVTGPTEIWVDRGGGLRRARGVRFLDENAVRRLAQRLALAAGRRLDDAQPFVDAWLPGLATDGSVRLHAVLPPVATDGTCLSLRVLRPAAHDLGSLLRGGTFDTDIAGLLHAVVLARLAFLVVGGTGSGNTEHGQEHPYGLLASHNIPWAPRGASGPPQEVSRV
;
A
#
# COMPACT_ATOMS: atom_id res chain seq x y z
N MET A 1 27.42 -0.96 4.57
CA MET A 1 27.55 -1.98 3.51
C MET A 1 27.81 -1.34 2.16
N SER A 2 28.74 -1.84 1.34
CA SER A 2 28.93 -1.32 -0.02
C SER A 2 27.82 -1.83 -0.94
N ALA A 3 27.31 -0.98 -1.85
CA ALA A 3 26.32 -1.37 -2.87
C ALA A 3 26.77 -2.61 -3.67
N ALA A 4 28.08 -2.83 -3.79
CA ALA A 4 28.67 -3.99 -4.43
C ALA A 4 28.38 -5.31 -3.70
N LEU A 5 28.25 -5.33 -2.37
CA LEU A 5 27.91 -6.55 -1.63
C LEU A 5 26.46 -6.96 -1.86
N VAL A 6 25.54 -6.00 -1.85
CA VAL A 6 24.11 -6.23 -2.13
C VAL A 6 23.94 -6.84 -3.52
N GLU A 7 24.63 -6.27 -4.52
CA GLU A 7 24.54 -6.75 -5.91
C GLU A 7 25.09 -8.18 -6.07
N ARG A 8 26.19 -8.54 -5.39
CA ARG A 8 26.71 -9.93 -5.41
C ARG A 8 25.77 -10.92 -4.75
N VAL A 9 25.20 -10.55 -3.59
CA VAL A 9 24.20 -11.37 -2.90
C VAL A 9 22.97 -11.57 -3.77
N ARG A 10 22.52 -10.53 -4.48
CA ARG A 10 21.43 -10.59 -5.45
C ARG A 10 21.74 -11.57 -6.59
N GLN A 11 22.90 -11.46 -7.23
CA GLN A 11 23.30 -12.35 -8.33
C GLN A 11 23.34 -13.81 -7.88
N ARG A 12 23.85 -14.06 -6.67
CA ARG A 12 23.90 -15.39 -6.07
C ARG A 12 22.51 -15.97 -5.82
N LEU A 13 21.59 -15.18 -5.24
CA LEU A 13 20.22 -15.61 -4.97
C LEU A 13 19.41 -15.81 -6.27
N ALA A 14 19.62 -14.97 -7.28
CA ALA A 14 18.98 -15.10 -8.59
C ALA A 14 19.43 -16.38 -9.34
N GLY A 15 20.69 -16.79 -9.19
CA GLY A 15 21.23 -18.01 -9.82
C GLY A 15 20.88 -19.31 -9.09
N ALA A 16 20.51 -19.25 -7.80
CA ALA A 16 20.34 -20.45 -6.96
C ALA A 16 18.98 -21.15 -7.08
N GLY A 17 18.00 -20.56 -7.79
CA GLY A 17 16.68 -21.15 -8.05
C GLY A 17 15.87 -21.55 -6.79
N THR A 18 16.32 -21.15 -5.61
CA THR A 18 15.78 -21.56 -4.30
C THR A 18 14.85 -20.50 -3.76
N ALA A 19 13.85 -20.92 -2.99
CA ALA A 19 12.95 -20.00 -2.31
C ALA A 19 13.77 -19.02 -1.44
N VAL A 20 13.54 -17.73 -1.66
CA VAL A 20 14.25 -16.68 -0.92
C VAL A 20 13.64 -16.60 0.48
N THR A 21 14.40 -17.05 1.47
CA THR A 21 14.02 -17.06 2.88
C THR A 21 15.07 -16.28 3.67
N ALA A 22 14.72 -15.82 4.87
CA ALA A 22 15.69 -15.14 5.75
C ALA A 22 16.97 -15.97 5.97
N ALA A 23 16.85 -17.30 6.01
CA ALA A 23 17.97 -18.22 6.16
C ALA A 23 18.85 -18.28 4.90
N THR A 24 18.27 -18.36 3.69
CA THR A 24 19.04 -18.41 2.44
C THR A 24 19.71 -17.07 2.13
N VAL A 25 19.05 -15.96 2.46
CA VAL A 25 19.61 -14.61 2.40
C VAL A 25 20.79 -14.45 3.38
N ALA A 26 20.63 -14.87 4.64
CA ALA A 26 21.70 -14.83 5.64
C ALA A 26 22.94 -15.62 5.20
N ALA A 27 22.72 -16.80 4.62
CA ALA A 27 23.79 -17.63 4.08
C ALA A 27 24.51 -16.94 2.90
N ALA A 28 23.76 -16.30 1.99
CA ALA A 28 24.33 -15.58 0.87
C ALA A 28 25.16 -14.36 1.30
N VAL A 29 24.69 -13.57 2.28
CA VAL A 29 25.44 -12.43 2.83
C VAL A 29 26.75 -12.88 3.47
N ARG A 30 26.70 -13.93 4.29
CA ARG A 30 27.90 -14.49 4.95
C ARG A 30 28.92 -15.01 3.93
N ALA A 31 28.45 -15.63 2.84
CA ALA A 31 29.33 -16.11 1.77
C ALA A 31 30.01 -14.98 0.99
N GLU A 32 29.31 -13.87 0.72
CA GLU A 32 29.80 -12.78 -0.13
C GLU A 32 30.57 -11.67 0.61
N ALA A 33 30.45 -11.61 1.93
CA ALA A 33 31.11 -10.58 2.75
C ALA A 33 32.59 -10.87 3.05
N GLY A 34 33.04 -12.12 2.90
CA GLY A 34 34.47 -12.49 2.87
C GLY A 34 35.31 -12.16 4.12
N GLY A 35 34.69 -11.83 5.27
CA GLY A 35 35.40 -11.44 6.50
C GLY A 35 34.50 -11.39 7.74
N VAL A 36 35.05 -10.91 8.87
CA VAL A 36 34.29 -10.72 10.13
C VAL A 36 33.32 -9.56 9.93
N VAL A 37 32.05 -9.87 9.66
CA VAL A 37 30.96 -8.90 9.64
C VAL A 37 30.45 -8.77 11.07
N GLY A 38 30.41 -7.55 11.61
CA GLY A 38 29.85 -7.34 12.95
C GLY A 38 28.36 -7.71 12.98
N ASP A 39 27.86 -8.24 14.10
CA ASP A 39 26.47 -8.66 14.23
C ASP A 39 25.47 -7.55 13.83
N ARG A 40 25.81 -6.28 14.07
CA ARG A 40 25.03 -5.13 13.59
C ARG A 40 24.98 -5.02 12.06
N ASP A 41 26.11 -5.17 11.39
CA ASP A 41 26.18 -5.11 9.93
C ASP A 41 25.45 -6.31 9.30
N VAL A 42 25.51 -7.49 9.93
CA VAL A 42 24.71 -8.66 9.53
C VAL A 42 23.22 -8.39 9.74
N LEU A 43 22.82 -7.83 10.89
CA LEU A 43 21.42 -7.52 11.17
C LEU A 43 20.86 -6.44 10.24
N ASP A 44 21.65 -5.41 9.92
CA ASP A 44 21.25 -4.36 8.98
C ASP A 44 21.20 -4.89 7.54
N ALA A 45 22.12 -5.78 7.15
CA ALA A 45 22.04 -6.52 5.89
C ALA A 45 20.77 -7.39 5.84
N LEU A 46 20.48 -8.12 6.91
CA LEU A 46 19.29 -8.96 7.01
C LEU A 46 18.02 -8.14 6.98
N ARG A 47 17.97 -6.97 7.63
CA ARG A 47 16.82 -6.06 7.56
C ARG A 47 16.66 -5.48 6.16
N LEU A 48 17.75 -5.03 5.54
CA LEU A 48 17.70 -4.45 4.20
C LEU A 48 17.27 -5.50 3.18
N LEU A 49 17.80 -6.72 3.28
CA LEU A 49 17.44 -7.82 2.38
C LEU A 49 16.06 -8.41 2.73
N GLN A 50 15.64 -8.47 3.99
CA GLN A 50 14.24 -8.80 4.33
C GLN A 50 13.28 -7.73 3.81
N GLN A 51 13.61 -6.45 3.91
CA GLN A 51 12.81 -5.37 3.32
C GLN A 51 12.75 -5.50 1.80
N GLU A 52 13.83 -5.97 1.17
CA GLU A 52 13.93 -6.12 -0.28
C GLU A 52 13.26 -7.41 -0.80
N PHE A 53 13.32 -8.50 -0.02
CA PHE A 53 12.81 -9.83 -0.41
C PHE A 53 11.46 -10.22 0.23
N VAL A 54 11.06 -9.60 1.33
CA VAL A 54 9.84 -9.90 2.11
C VAL A 54 8.96 -8.65 2.33
N GLY A 55 9.54 -7.44 2.38
CA GLY A 55 8.83 -6.16 2.60
C GLY A 55 8.51 -5.36 1.34
N ALA A 56 8.09 -4.10 1.54
CA ALA A 56 7.75 -3.15 0.47
C ALA A 56 8.97 -2.46 -0.17
N GLY A 57 10.18 -2.94 0.10
CA GLY A 57 11.42 -2.36 -0.41
C GLY A 57 11.57 -0.87 -0.05
N PRO A 58 11.87 0.01 -1.02
CA PRO A 58 12.01 1.45 -0.79
C PRO A 58 10.78 2.15 -0.20
N LEU A 59 9.60 1.52 -0.28
CA LEU A 59 8.34 2.10 0.24
C LEU A 59 8.15 1.81 1.73
N GLU A 60 8.89 0.88 2.31
CA GLU A 60 8.72 0.45 3.69
C GLU A 60 8.78 1.60 4.72
N PRO A 61 9.73 2.56 4.64
CA PRO A 61 9.76 3.69 5.56
C PRO A 61 8.51 4.58 5.44
N LEU A 62 7.92 4.67 4.25
CA LEU A 62 6.70 5.44 4.01
C LEU A 62 5.49 4.75 4.62
N LEU A 63 5.38 3.42 4.48
CA LEU A 63 4.24 2.65 5.00
C LEU A 63 4.25 2.55 6.54
N ARG A 64 5.42 2.71 7.16
CA ARG A 64 5.56 2.78 8.62
C ARG A 64 5.32 4.17 9.20
N ASP A 65 5.36 5.23 8.39
CA ASP A 65 5.06 6.59 8.84
C ASP A 65 3.58 6.67 9.28
N PRO A 66 3.29 6.99 10.56
CA PRO A 66 1.93 7.06 11.08
C PRO A 66 1.05 8.07 10.35
N ALA A 67 1.64 9.11 9.76
CA ALA A 67 0.91 10.13 9.03
C ALA A 67 0.51 9.70 7.62
N VAL A 68 1.14 8.66 7.04
CA VAL A 68 0.88 8.25 5.65
C VAL A 68 -0.41 7.45 5.55
N THR A 69 -1.28 7.87 4.63
CA THR A 69 -2.53 7.21 4.29
C THR A 69 -2.44 6.44 2.98
N ASP A 70 -1.69 6.99 2.01
CA ASP A 70 -1.60 6.43 0.65
C ASP A 70 -0.17 6.57 0.10
N VAL A 71 0.29 5.53 -0.59
CA VAL A 71 1.54 5.52 -1.38
C VAL A 71 1.21 5.05 -2.79
N LEU A 72 1.50 5.87 -3.79
CA LEU A 72 1.31 5.53 -5.20
C LEU A 72 2.65 5.48 -5.92
N VAL A 73 2.82 4.50 -6.81
CA VAL A 73 3.95 4.38 -7.72
C VAL A 73 3.39 4.35 -9.13
N THR A 74 3.68 5.38 -9.91
CA THR A 74 3.30 5.46 -11.34
C THR A 74 4.49 5.21 -12.27
N GLY A 75 5.68 5.02 -11.70
CA GLY A 75 6.91 4.75 -12.42
C GLY A 75 8.11 4.70 -11.47
N PRO A 76 9.31 4.33 -11.97
CA PRO A 76 10.47 4.07 -11.12
C PRO A 76 10.94 5.27 -10.29
N THR A 77 10.72 6.48 -10.80
CA THR A 77 11.08 7.74 -10.13
C THR A 77 9.85 8.55 -9.71
N GLU A 78 8.66 7.99 -9.87
CA GLU A 78 7.37 8.65 -9.69
C GLU A 78 6.62 8.04 -8.51
N ILE A 79 7.12 8.35 -7.31
CA ILE A 79 6.53 7.91 -6.05
C ILE A 79 5.81 9.09 -5.41
N TRP A 80 4.57 8.85 -5.00
CA TRP A 80 3.68 9.83 -4.43
C TRP A 80 3.15 9.33 -3.09
N VAL A 81 2.93 10.26 -2.16
CA VAL A 81 2.48 9.99 -0.79
C VAL A 81 1.41 10.98 -0.41
N ASP A 82 0.33 10.50 0.21
CA ASP A 82 -0.64 11.31 0.94
C ASP A 82 -0.45 11.13 2.46
N ARG A 83 -0.59 12.24 3.19
CA ARG A 83 -0.58 12.30 4.66
C ARG A 83 -1.86 12.95 5.23
N GLY A 84 -2.98 12.82 4.52
CA GLY A 84 -4.25 13.50 4.81
C GLY A 84 -4.36 14.93 4.27
N GLY A 85 -3.37 15.38 3.49
CA GLY A 85 -3.29 16.75 2.95
C GLY A 85 -3.26 16.78 1.42
N GLY A 86 -3.54 15.66 0.77
CA GLY A 86 -3.43 15.47 -0.66
C GLY A 86 -2.06 14.96 -1.10
N LEU A 87 -2.03 14.50 -2.35
CA LEU A 87 -0.90 13.77 -2.90
C LEU A 87 0.33 14.65 -3.13
N ARG A 88 1.50 14.21 -2.64
CA ARG A 88 2.79 14.91 -2.78
C ARG A 88 3.89 13.95 -3.22
N ARG A 89 4.84 14.44 -4.01
CA ARG A 89 5.96 13.61 -4.51
C ARG A 89 6.94 13.29 -3.40
N ALA A 90 7.26 11.99 -3.23
CA ALA A 90 8.19 11.50 -2.22
C ALA A 90 9.64 11.64 -2.71
N ARG A 91 10.24 12.81 -2.44
CA ARG A 91 11.64 13.07 -2.81
C ARG A 91 12.59 12.12 -2.08
N GLY A 92 13.51 11.50 -2.80
CA GLY A 92 14.51 10.58 -2.25
C GLY A 92 14.14 9.09 -2.32
N VAL A 93 12.88 8.76 -2.63
CA VAL A 93 12.44 7.38 -2.86
C VAL A 93 12.41 7.10 -4.36
N ARG A 94 13.12 6.06 -4.80
CA ARG A 94 13.15 5.65 -6.20
C ARG A 94 13.44 4.15 -6.33
N PHE A 95 12.99 3.58 -7.43
CA PHE A 95 13.38 2.27 -7.91
C PHE A 95 14.50 2.39 -8.94
N LEU A 96 15.19 1.28 -9.18
CA LEU A 96 16.25 1.21 -10.20
C LEU A 96 15.66 1.37 -11.61
N ASP A 97 14.60 0.64 -11.89
CA ASP A 97 13.96 0.52 -13.20
C ASP A 97 12.50 0.04 -13.07
N GLU A 98 11.78 -0.01 -14.19
CA GLU A 98 10.39 -0.50 -14.24
C GLU A 98 10.32 -1.97 -13.78
N ASN A 99 11.30 -2.78 -14.16
CA ASN A 99 11.38 -4.17 -13.72
C ASN A 99 11.46 -4.31 -12.20
N ALA A 100 12.09 -3.37 -11.49
CA ALA A 100 12.12 -3.36 -10.03
C ALA A 100 10.74 -3.08 -9.44
N VAL A 101 9.96 -2.18 -10.05
CA VAL A 101 8.56 -1.92 -9.65
C VAL A 101 7.71 -3.16 -9.92
N ARG A 102 7.81 -3.76 -11.10
CA ARG A 102 7.14 -5.02 -11.46
C ARG A 102 7.44 -6.15 -10.48
N ARG A 103 8.73 -6.38 -10.18
CA ARG A 103 9.13 -7.41 -9.21
C ARG A 103 8.53 -7.13 -7.83
N LEU A 104 8.47 -5.88 -7.39
CA LEU A 104 7.84 -5.54 -6.11
C LEU A 104 6.35 -5.86 -6.13
N ALA A 105 5.64 -5.44 -7.19
CA ALA A 105 4.21 -5.72 -7.37
C ALA A 105 3.89 -7.22 -7.23
N GLN A 106 4.66 -8.05 -7.94
CA GLN A 106 4.49 -9.49 -7.96
C GLN A 106 4.78 -10.13 -6.60
N ARG A 107 5.83 -9.66 -5.90
CA ARG A 107 6.15 -10.14 -4.54
C ARG A 107 5.04 -9.80 -3.54
N LEU A 108 4.52 -8.58 -3.58
CA LEU A 108 3.42 -8.18 -2.70
C LEU A 108 2.14 -8.98 -3.01
N ALA A 109 1.82 -9.17 -4.29
CA ALA A 109 0.69 -10.01 -4.70
C ALA A 109 0.84 -11.44 -4.15
N LEU A 110 2.02 -12.04 -4.29
CA LEU A 110 2.32 -13.38 -3.79
C LEU A 110 2.21 -13.46 -2.26
N ALA A 111 2.72 -12.45 -1.54
CA ALA A 111 2.61 -12.37 -0.08
C ALA A 111 1.16 -12.31 0.40
N ALA A 112 0.25 -11.75 -0.42
CA ALA A 112 -1.19 -11.75 -0.17
C ALA A 112 -1.93 -12.99 -0.71
N GLY A 113 -1.22 -14.02 -1.18
CA GLY A 113 -1.82 -15.22 -1.76
C GLY A 113 -2.57 -14.95 -3.06
N ARG A 114 -2.12 -13.95 -3.82
CA ARG A 114 -2.69 -13.59 -5.13
C ARG A 114 -1.65 -13.76 -6.23
N ARG A 115 -2.15 -13.85 -7.46
CA ARG A 115 -1.34 -13.97 -8.68
C ARG A 115 -1.34 -12.64 -9.43
N LEU A 116 -0.17 -12.27 -9.96
CA LEU A 116 0.04 -11.09 -10.77
C LEU A 116 1.12 -11.40 -11.82
N ASP A 117 0.73 -11.48 -13.08
CA ASP A 117 1.62 -11.76 -14.22
C ASP A 117 0.97 -11.30 -15.53
N ASP A 118 1.59 -11.58 -16.67
CA ASP A 118 1.07 -11.08 -17.96
C ASP A 118 -0.28 -11.71 -18.36
N ALA A 119 -0.67 -12.84 -17.75
CA ALA A 119 -2.00 -13.44 -17.95
C ALA A 119 -3.04 -12.87 -16.96
N GLN A 120 -2.61 -12.46 -15.77
CA GLN A 120 -3.42 -11.75 -14.79
C GLN A 120 -2.76 -10.41 -14.44
N PRO A 121 -2.93 -9.36 -15.28
CA PRO A 121 -2.11 -8.15 -15.22
C PRO A 121 -2.60 -7.14 -14.17
N PHE A 122 -3.52 -7.51 -13.28
CA PHE A 122 -3.94 -6.66 -12.17
C PHE A 122 -4.32 -7.49 -10.95
N VAL A 123 -4.23 -6.88 -9.76
CA VAL A 123 -4.58 -7.51 -8.50
C VAL A 123 -5.07 -6.49 -7.48
N ASP A 124 -6.07 -6.89 -6.69
CA ASP A 124 -6.47 -6.25 -5.44
C ASP A 124 -6.23 -7.23 -4.29
N ALA A 125 -5.57 -6.76 -3.24
CA ALA A 125 -5.08 -7.61 -2.16
C ALA A 125 -4.96 -6.89 -0.83
N TRP A 126 -4.90 -7.67 0.25
CA TRP A 126 -4.66 -7.20 1.61
C TRP A 126 -3.31 -7.71 2.12
N LEU A 127 -2.51 -6.81 2.64
CA LEU A 127 -1.16 -7.05 3.14
C LEU A 127 -1.15 -6.77 4.65
N PRO A 128 -1.39 -7.79 5.49
CA PRO A 128 -1.22 -7.65 6.92
C PRO A 128 0.27 -7.52 7.26
N GLY A 129 0.61 -6.68 8.25
CA GLY A 129 1.97 -6.56 8.78
C GLY A 129 2.94 -5.68 7.99
N LEU A 130 2.49 -5.02 6.91
CA LEU A 130 3.29 -4.06 6.16
C LEU A 130 3.25 -2.64 6.76
N ALA A 131 2.19 -2.34 7.51
CA ALA A 131 2.09 -1.15 8.35
C ALA A 131 2.22 -1.54 9.82
N THR A 132 2.77 -0.64 10.64
CA THR A 132 3.02 -0.90 12.07
C THR A 132 1.74 -1.19 12.85
N ASP A 133 0.65 -0.49 12.55
CA ASP A 133 -0.61 -0.55 13.29
C ASP A 133 -1.82 -0.64 12.35
N GLY A 134 -1.76 -1.50 11.33
CA GLY A 134 -2.86 -1.59 10.35
C GLY A 134 -2.64 -2.61 9.24
N SER A 135 -3.59 -2.65 8.31
CA SER A 135 -3.50 -3.43 7.08
C SER A 135 -3.24 -2.51 5.89
N VAL A 136 -2.49 -2.99 4.90
CA VAL A 136 -2.29 -2.24 3.66
C VAL A 136 -3.10 -2.89 2.55
N ARG A 137 -3.98 -2.13 1.91
CA ARG A 137 -4.64 -2.56 0.68
C ARG A 137 -3.73 -2.26 -0.48
N LEU A 138 -3.42 -3.30 -1.26
CA LEU A 138 -2.68 -3.22 -2.51
C LEU A 138 -3.65 -3.24 -3.68
N HIS A 139 -3.44 -2.33 -4.62
CA HIS A 139 -3.86 -2.47 -6.00
C HIS A 139 -2.62 -2.34 -6.90
N ALA A 140 -2.41 -3.29 -7.82
CA ALA A 140 -1.30 -3.25 -8.76
C ALA A 140 -1.77 -3.58 -10.17
N VAL A 141 -1.15 -2.94 -11.17
CA VAL A 141 -1.46 -3.12 -12.59
C VAL A 141 -0.16 -3.19 -13.39
N LEU A 142 -0.05 -4.18 -14.26
CA LEU A 142 1.07 -4.41 -15.16
C LEU A 142 0.75 -3.93 -16.59
N PRO A 143 1.77 -3.59 -17.39
CA PRO A 143 1.65 -3.51 -18.84
C PRO A 143 1.04 -4.81 -19.44
N PRO A 144 0.23 -4.72 -20.51
CA PRO A 144 -0.09 -3.50 -21.27
C PRO A 144 -1.26 -2.68 -20.69
N VAL A 145 -1.90 -3.10 -19.60
CA VAL A 145 -3.07 -2.40 -19.03
C VAL A 145 -2.66 -1.04 -18.46
N ALA A 146 -1.48 -0.97 -17.83
CA ALA A 146 -0.84 0.28 -17.48
C ALA A 146 0.13 0.70 -18.60
N THR A 147 -0.23 1.73 -19.35
CA THR A 147 0.48 2.17 -20.56
C THR A 147 1.88 2.71 -20.29
N ASP A 148 2.10 3.30 -19.11
CA ASP A 148 3.35 3.98 -18.74
C ASP A 148 4.28 3.11 -17.88
N GLY A 149 3.95 1.82 -17.71
CA GLY A 149 4.70 0.88 -16.86
C GLY A 149 3.89 0.37 -15.67
N THR A 150 4.49 -0.48 -14.85
CA THR A 150 3.81 -1.03 -13.66
C THR A 150 3.38 0.06 -12.69
N CYS A 151 2.09 0.04 -12.29
CA CYS A 151 1.50 0.95 -11.33
C CYS A 151 1.15 0.24 -10.02
N LEU A 152 1.37 0.92 -8.89
CA LEU A 152 1.02 0.47 -7.54
C LEU A 152 0.21 1.54 -6.80
N SER A 153 -0.82 1.12 -6.07
CA SER A 153 -1.53 1.91 -5.08
C SER A 153 -1.57 1.13 -3.78
N LEU A 154 -0.95 1.67 -2.73
CA LEU A 154 -0.91 1.11 -1.39
C LEU A 154 -1.65 2.05 -0.46
N ARG A 155 -2.80 1.60 0.06
CA ARG A 155 -3.58 2.37 1.02
C ARG A 155 -3.44 1.77 2.41
N VAL A 156 -2.96 2.56 3.35
CA VAL A 156 -2.79 2.16 4.75
C VAL A 156 -4.12 2.35 5.47
N LEU A 157 -4.72 1.25 5.90
CA LEU A 157 -5.91 1.25 6.73
C LEU A 157 -5.50 0.99 8.17
N ARG A 158 -5.58 2.04 8.98
CA ARG A 158 -5.37 1.96 10.43
C ARG A 158 -6.74 1.81 11.07
N PRO A 159 -6.92 0.86 12.01
CA PRO A 159 -8.14 0.79 12.79
C PRO A 159 -8.33 2.14 13.49
N ALA A 160 -9.33 2.89 13.05
CA ALA A 160 -9.66 4.09 13.76
C ALA A 160 -10.44 3.70 15.02
N ALA A 161 -9.98 4.15 16.18
CA ALA A 161 -10.84 4.23 17.36
C ALA A 161 -11.85 5.37 17.16
N HIS A 162 -12.64 5.33 16.09
CA HIS A 162 -13.75 6.25 15.89
C HIS A 162 -14.94 5.71 16.67
N ASP A 163 -14.87 5.84 18.00
CA ASP A 163 -16.09 5.82 18.78
C ASP A 163 -16.99 7.00 18.36
N LEU A 164 -18.29 6.89 18.65
CA LEU A 164 -19.26 7.93 18.28
C LEU A 164 -18.85 9.30 18.83
N GLY A 165 -18.18 9.33 19.99
CA GLY A 165 -17.63 10.54 20.60
C GLY A 165 -16.49 11.17 19.81
N SER A 166 -15.63 10.38 19.18
CA SER A 166 -14.53 10.85 18.33
C SER A 166 -15.05 11.44 17.03
N LEU A 167 -16.11 10.87 16.46
CA LEU A 167 -16.79 11.42 15.28
C LEU A 167 -17.49 12.76 15.59
N LEU A 168 -18.13 12.87 16.76
CA LEU A 168 -18.70 14.13 17.25
C LEU A 168 -17.61 15.20 17.43
N ARG A 169 -16.49 14.87 18.10
CA ARG A 169 -15.35 15.79 18.26
C ARG A 169 -14.71 16.18 16.93
N GLY A 170 -14.70 15.26 15.95
CA GLY A 170 -14.22 15.48 14.59
C GLY A 170 -15.17 16.31 13.72
N GLY A 171 -16.33 16.70 14.23
CA GLY A 171 -17.31 17.52 13.50
C GLY A 171 -18.01 16.77 12.36
N THR A 172 -17.98 15.43 12.37
CA THR A 172 -18.71 14.62 11.37
C THR A 172 -20.23 14.81 11.50
N PHE A 173 -20.69 15.07 12.72
CA PHE A 173 -22.07 15.41 13.05
C PHE A 173 -22.12 16.18 14.38
N ASP A 174 -23.25 16.81 14.68
CA ASP A 174 -23.48 17.56 15.92
C ASP A 174 -24.01 16.68 17.06
N THR A 175 -24.22 17.28 18.24
CA THR A 175 -24.70 16.60 19.44
C THR A 175 -26.09 15.99 19.27
N ASP A 176 -26.93 16.57 18.41
CA ASP A 176 -28.31 16.14 18.22
C ASP A 176 -28.34 14.86 17.39
N ILE A 177 -27.58 14.82 16.30
CA ILE A 177 -27.36 13.60 15.49
C ILE A 177 -26.69 12.52 16.36
N ALA A 178 -25.73 12.88 17.21
CA ALA A 178 -25.07 11.93 18.12
C ALA A 178 -26.09 11.28 19.08
N GLY A 179 -27.00 12.08 19.65
CA GLY A 179 -28.08 11.59 20.51
C GLY A 179 -29.04 10.65 19.79
N LEU A 180 -29.42 10.99 18.55
CA LEU A 180 -30.26 10.15 17.71
C LEU A 180 -29.60 8.80 17.40
N LEU A 181 -28.33 8.80 16.97
CA LEU A 181 -27.58 7.59 16.69
C LEU A 181 -27.45 6.70 17.93
N HIS A 182 -27.21 7.30 19.10
CA HIS A 182 -27.14 6.56 20.35
C HIS A 182 -28.48 5.88 20.70
N ALA A 183 -29.61 6.58 20.50
CA ALA A 183 -30.94 6.00 20.71
C ALA A 183 -31.25 4.87 19.72
N VAL A 184 -30.91 5.03 18.44
CA VAL A 184 -31.07 4.02 17.38
C VAL A 184 -30.31 2.74 17.71
N VAL A 185 -29.06 2.87 18.19
CA VAL A 185 -28.22 1.73 18.59
C VAL A 185 -28.77 1.04 19.84
N LEU A 186 -29.14 1.79 20.88
CA LEU A 186 -29.73 1.22 22.11
C LEU A 186 -31.06 0.50 21.84
N ALA A 187 -31.86 1.04 20.93
CA ALA A 187 -33.11 0.43 20.48
C ALA A 187 -32.91 -0.71 19.46
N ARG A 188 -31.66 -0.98 19.03
CA ARG A 188 -31.29 -2.02 18.05
C ARG A 188 -32.07 -1.92 16.73
N LEU A 189 -32.38 -0.69 16.31
CA LEU A 189 -33.10 -0.44 15.07
C LEU A 189 -32.19 -0.72 13.87
N ALA A 190 -32.77 -1.21 12.78
CA ALA A 190 -32.06 -1.33 11.51
C ALA A 190 -31.91 0.06 10.88
N PHE A 191 -30.69 0.42 10.48
CA PHE A 191 -30.40 1.66 9.76
C PHE A 191 -29.29 1.42 8.73
N LEU A 192 -29.22 2.31 7.74
CA LEU A 192 -28.26 2.28 6.66
C LEU A 192 -27.43 3.56 6.70
N VAL A 193 -26.10 3.42 6.70
CA VAL A 193 -25.19 4.56 6.53
C VAL A 193 -24.86 4.70 5.03
N VAL A 194 -25.20 5.85 4.45
CA VAL A 194 -24.98 6.15 3.02
C VAL A 194 -24.07 7.37 2.90
N GLY A 195 -23.14 7.35 1.95
CA GLY A 195 -22.14 8.40 1.73
C GLY A 195 -21.17 8.02 0.60
N GLY A 196 -20.42 9.00 0.12
CA GLY A 196 -19.53 8.88 -1.04
C GLY A 196 -18.31 7.97 -0.82
N THR A 197 -17.63 7.60 -1.90
CA THR A 197 -16.39 6.80 -1.83
C THR A 197 -15.34 7.52 -0.98
N GLY A 198 -14.83 6.85 0.06
CA GLY A 198 -13.86 7.42 0.99
C GLY A 198 -14.44 8.17 2.20
N SER A 199 -15.77 8.23 2.37
CA SER A 199 -16.42 8.88 3.53
C SER A 199 -16.52 8.01 4.80
N GLY A 200 -15.74 6.92 4.89
CA GLY A 200 -15.74 6.03 6.06
C GLY A 200 -16.82 4.94 6.10
N ASN A 201 -17.65 4.77 5.06
CA ASN A 201 -18.74 3.79 5.05
C ASN A 201 -18.31 2.32 4.90
N THR A 202 -17.02 2.04 4.79
CA THR A 202 -16.52 0.68 4.55
C THR A 202 -15.40 0.36 5.54
N GLU A 203 -15.78 0.19 6.79
CA GLU A 203 -14.94 -0.46 7.79
C GLU A 203 -15.65 -1.72 8.27
N HIS A 204 -15.19 -2.86 7.75
CA HIS A 204 -15.23 -4.22 8.31
C HIS A 204 -15.57 -5.27 7.24
N GLY A 205 -14.53 -5.94 6.74
CA GLY A 205 -14.67 -7.27 6.15
C GLY A 205 -14.37 -8.32 7.22
N GLN A 206 -15.33 -8.59 8.09
CA GLN A 206 -15.41 -9.84 8.84
C GLN A 206 -16.55 -10.65 8.19
N GLU A 207 -16.26 -11.88 7.80
CA GLU A 207 -17.20 -12.78 7.12
C GLU A 207 -18.46 -13.01 7.98
N HIS A 208 -19.59 -12.48 7.54
CA HIS A 208 -20.92 -12.88 7.97
C HIS A 208 -21.80 -13.19 6.73
N PRO A 209 -22.76 -14.13 6.84
CA PRO A 209 -23.24 -14.95 5.72
C PRO A 209 -24.34 -14.31 4.84
N TYR A 210 -24.34 -12.99 4.64
CA TYR A 210 -25.30 -12.32 3.75
C TYR A 210 -24.55 -11.42 2.77
N GLY A 211 -24.62 -11.77 1.49
CA GLY A 211 -23.72 -11.29 0.46
C GLY A 211 -24.04 -9.96 -0.21
N LEU A 212 -22.97 -9.47 -0.86
CA LEU A 212 -22.86 -8.66 -2.09
C LEU A 212 -23.30 -7.19 -2.10
N LEU A 213 -22.33 -6.29 -2.32
CA LEU A 213 -21.94 -5.80 -3.65
C LEU A 213 -20.66 -4.94 -3.56
N ALA A 214 -19.58 -5.40 -4.17
CA ALA A 214 -18.33 -4.64 -4.31
C ALA A 214 -18.40 -3.75 -5.56
N SER A 215 -18.45 -2.44 -5.39
CA SER A 215 -18.30 -1.49 -6.49
C SER A 215 -16.83 -1.22 -6.78
N HIS A 216 -16.46 -1.49 -8.02
CA HIS A 216 -15.19 -1.20 -8.67
C HIS A 216 -14.97 0.30 -8.90
N ASN A 217 -13.70 0.64 -9.15
CA ASN A 217 -13.18 1.77 -9.93
C ASN A 217 -12.64 3.00 -9.16
N ILE A 218 -11.39 3.38 -9.48
CA ILE A 218 -10.71 4.62 -9.08
C ILE A 218 -10.28 5.32 -10.38
N PRO A 219 -10.46 6.65 -10.52
CA PRO A 219 -10.09 7.37 -11.72
C PRO A 219 -8.58 7.65 -11.75
N TRP A 220 -7.90 7.24 -12.83
CA TRP A 220 -6.55 7.66 -13.14
C TRP A 220 -6.62 8.97 -13.97
N ALA A 221 -6.00 10.05 -13.47
CA ALA A 221 -5.47 11.17 -14.26
C ALA A 221 -4.87 12.24 -13.31
N PRO A 222 -3.60 12.64 -13.47
CA PRO A 222 -3.12 13.88 -12.88
C PRO A 222 -3.69 15.04 -13.72
N ARG A 223 -4.66 15.79 -13.19
CA ARG A 223 -5.16 17.01 -13.86
C ARG A 223 -4.10 18.11 -13.80
N GLY A 224 -3.44 18.34 -14.92
CA GLY A 224 -2.66 19.53 -15.22
C GLY A 224 -2.98 20.04 -16.63
N ALA A 225 -4.02 20.86 -16.77
CA ALA A 225 -4.18 21.80 -17.88
C ALA A 225 -5.22 22.86 -17.47
N SER A 226 -4.77 24.11 -17.36
CA SER A 226 -5.53 25.32 -17.05
C SER A 226 -6.38 25.80 -18.22
N GLY A 227 -7.64 26.14 -17.98
CA GLY A 227 -8.51 26.92 -18.89
C GLY A 227 -9.76 27.43 -18.14
N PRO A 228 -10.24 28.67 -18.38
CA PRO A 228 -11.33 29.26 -17.61
C PRO A 228 -12.70 28.65 -17.97
N PRO A 229 -13.68 28.68 -17.06
CA PRO A 229 -14.97 28.01 -17.25
C PRO A 229 -15.82 28.75 -18.28
N GLN A 230 -16.29 28.05 -19.31
CA GLN A 230 -17.36 28.52 -20.18
C GLN A 230 -18.72 28.05 -19.64
N GLU A 231 -19.64 29.00 -19.56
CA GLU A 231 -21.07 28.89 -19.26
C GLU A 231 -21.75 27.81 -20.11
N VAL A 232 -22.57 26.95 -19.49
CA VAL A 232 -23.48 26.04 -20.19
C VAL A 232 -24.91 26.52 -19.96
N SER A 233 -25.51 27.00 -21.05
CA SER A 233 -26.93 27.35 -21.16
C SER A 233 -27.80 26.09 -21.09
N ARG A 234 -28.96 26.23 -20.44
CA ARG A 234 -30.05 25.26 -20.38
C ARG A 234 -30.62 24.96 -21.77
N VAL A 235 -31.03 23.71 -21.96
CA VAL A 235 -32.23 23.31 -22.73
C VAL A 235 -32.99 22.32 -21.88
#